data_AF-A0A7K4SDM0-F1
#
_entry.id   AF-A0A7K4SDM0-F1
#
_cell.length_a   1.000
_cell.length_b   1.000
_cell.length_c   1.000
_cell.angle_alpha   90.00
_cell.angle_beta   90.00
_cell.angle_gamma   90.00
#
_symmetry.space_group_name_H-M   'P 1'
#
loop_
_entity.id
_entity.type
_entity.pdbx_description
1 polymer ?
#
loop_
_entity_poly.entity_id
_entity_poly.type
_entity_poly.pdbx_seq_one_letter_code
_entity_poly.pdbx_strand_id
1 'polypeptide(L)'
;QMTPDSLIYKTILYYKPTPSGNPVIVRTNAAAVPIECHYPRKGNVSSKAIKPTWAPFHSTLSVEEKLMFSLHLMNDDWSAERLSNGFQLGESLHLQADVASGDHVPLRLFVDDCVATLSPDRSSSPRYALIALSGCLVDGRSDDTTSTFISPRPRQETLQFTVDAFKFAGDDRNLIYITCHLKVSPADQAPNPLNKACSFNKASSLWAPVEGTGDICSCCETGSCPLYG
;
A
#
# COMPACT_ATOMS: atom_id res chain seq x y z
N GLN A 1 32.54 -5.45 14.33
CA GLN A 1 33.56 -5.38 15.40
C GLN A 1 34.45 -4.17 15.15
N MET A 2 34.81 -3.42 16.19
CA MET A 2 35.69 -2.25 16.08
C MET A 2 37.01 -2.56 16.79
N THR A 3 38.14 -2.32 16.12
CA THR A 3 39.49 -2.41 16.70
C THR A 3 40.12 -1.00 16.72
N PRO A 4 41.30 -0.82 17.35
CA PRO A 4 42.00 0.47 17.34
C PRO A 4 42.27 0.98 15.92
N ASP A 5 42.67 0.06 15.03
CA ASP A 5 43.15 0.40 13.68
C ASP A 5 42.14 0.09 12.57
N SER A 6 41.02 -0.59 12.86
CA SER A 6 40.06 -0.98 11.83
C SER A 6 38.61 -1.11 12.31
N LEU A 7 37.67 -0.93 11.37
CA LEU A 7 36.28 -1.35 11.48
C LEU A 7 36.11 -2.64 10.67
N ILE A 8 35.69 -3.71 11.35
CA ILE A 8 35.54 -5.03 10.77
C ILE A 8 34.05 -5.36 10.68
N TYR A 9 33.54 -5.51 9.46
CA TYR A 9 32.18 -5.96 9.19
C TYR A 9 32.20 -7.43 8.79
N LYS A 10 31.34 -8.24 9.40
CA LYS A 10 31.24 -9.69 9.16
C LYS A 10 29.81 -10.04 8.75
N THR A 11 29.67 -10.89 7.74
CA THR A 11 28.40 -11.47 7.32
C THR A 11 28.62 -12.88 6.78
N ILE A 12 27.54 -13.63 6.54
CA ILE A 12 27.62 -15.00 5.99
C ILE A 12 26.68 -15.09 4.80
N LEU A 13 27.22 -15.52 3.65
CA LEU A 13 26.45 -15.80 2.44
C LEU A 13 26.00 -17.26 2.44
N TYR A 14 24.69 -17.50 2.38
CA TYR A 14 24.12 -18.85 2.34
C TYR A 14 23.68 -19.22 0.92
N TYR A 15 24.22 -20.31 0.39
CA TYR A 15 23.73 -20.97 -0.82
C TYR A 15 22.82 -22.13 -0.42
N LYS A 16 21.53 -22.03 -0.75
CA LYS A 16 20.52 -23.07 -0.51
C LYS A 16 19.94 -23.52 -1.85
N PRO A 17 20.44 -24.62 -2.45
CA PRO A 17 19.91 -25.10 -3.72
C PRO A 17 18.46 -25.59 -3.58
N THR A 18 17.63 -25.31 -4.58
CA THR A 18 16.25 -25.80 -4.65
C THR A 18 16.22 -27.31 -4.97
N PRO A 19 15.34 -28.11 -4.34
CA PRO A 19 15.20 -29.52 -4.66
C PRO A 19 14.80 -29.71 -6.13
N SER A 20 15.52 -30.54 -6.88
CA SER A 20 15.06 -30.96 -8.22
C SER A 20 13.80 -31.81 -8.09
N GLY A 21 12.92 -31.81 -9.10
CA GLY A 21 11.58 -32.42 -9.06
C GLY A 21 11.49 -33.93 -8.72
N ASN A 22 12.61 -34.62 -8.54
CA ASN A 22 12.67 -35.95 -7.92
C ASN A 22 13.23 -35.83 -6.49
N PRO A 23 12.44 -36.10 -5.43
CA PRO A 23 12.84 -35.92 -4.04
C PRO A 23 13.92 -36.91 -3.56
N VAL A 24 14.29 -37.91 -4.37
CA VAL A 24 15.29 -38.95 -4.02
C VAL A 24 16.72 -38.53 -4.40
N ILE A 25 16.90 -37.50 -5.23
CA ILE A 25 18.21 -37.15 -5.80
C ILE A 25 18.60 -35.71 -5.41
N VAL A 26 19.70 -35.57 -4.68
CA VAL A 26 20.35 -34.27 -4.38
C VAL A 26 21.59 -34.13 -5.25
N ARG A 27 21.62 -33.14 -6.13
CA ARG A 27 22.73 -32.90 -7.07
C ARG A 27 23.70 -31.81 -6.61
N THR A 28 23.33 -31.00 -5.62
CA THR A 28 24.14 -29.88 -5.13
C THR A 28 23.94 -29.70 -3.63
N ASN A 29 25.02 -29.47 -2.89
CA ASN A 29 24.98 -29.24 -1.44
C ASN A 29 24.73 -27.77 -1.11
N ALA A 30 24.11 -27.51 0.05
CA ALA A 30 24.07 -26.18 0.62
C ALA A 30 25.47 -25.75 1.09
N ALA A 31 25.76 -24.45 1.04
CA ALA A 31 27.03 -23.89 1.48
C ALA A 31 26.81 -22.59 2.26
N ALA A 32 27.73 -22.30 3.18
CA ALA A 32 27.79 -21.03 3.89
C ALA A 32 29.20 -20.45 3.75
N VAL A 33 29.31 -19.25 3.19
CA VAL A 33 30.58 -18.57 2.93
C VAL A 33 30.66 -17.34 3.83
N PRO A 34 31.55 -17.32 4.84
CA PRO A 34 31.75 -16.13 5.66
C PRO A 34 32.46 -15.04 4.87
N ILE A 35 31.99 -13.81 4.99
CA ILE A 35 32.55 -12.62 4.34
C ILE A 35 32.95 -11.63 5.43
N GLU A 36 34.18 -11.12 5.34
CA GLU A 36 34.74 -10.19 6.29
C GLU A 36 35.45 -9.04 5.57
N CYS A 37 35.05 -7.81 5.90
CA CYS A 37 35.60 -6.59 5.31
C CYS A 37 36.26 -5.74 6.39
N HIS A 38 37.49 -5.28 6.12
CA HIS A 38 38.30 -4.49 7.04
C HIS A 38 38.50 -3.09 6.50
N TYR A 39 38.11 -2.09 7.28
CA TYR A 39 38.27 -0.68 6.93
C TYR A 39 39.23 0.00 7.90
N PRO A 40 40.36 0.57 7.46
CA PRO A 40 41.34 1.18 8.36
C PRO A 40 40.81 2.47 8.98
N ARG A 41 41.01 2.64 10.29
CA ARG A 41 40.68 3.87 11.01
C ARG A 41 41.85 4.85 10.90
N LYS A 42 41.61 6.04 10.36
CA LYS A 42 42.56 7.15 10.42
C LYS A 42 42.26 7.99 11.66
N GLY A 43 43.24 8.11 12.55
CA GLY A 43 43.14 8.70 13.90
C GLY A 43 42.88 10.21 14.01
N ASN A 44 42.28 10.84 13.00
CA ASN A 44 41.85 12.24 13.09
C ASN A 44 40.33 12.32 12.96
N VAL A 45 39.63 12.10 14.08
CA VAL A 45 38.19 12.27 14.18
C VAL A 45 37.96 13.43 15.14
N SER A 46 37.84 14.65 14.61
CA SER A 46 37.37 15.79 15.42
C SER A 46 35.94 15.50 15.88
N SER A 47 35.63 15.78 17.14
CA SER A 47 34.32 15.56 17.78
C SER A 47 33.24 16.56 17.32
N LYS A 48 33.06 16.70 16.01
CA LYS A 48 31.86 17.27 15.40
C LYS A 48 31.27 16.23 14.47
N ALA A 49 29.95 16.11 14.47
CA ALA A 49 29.25 15.31 13.47
C ALA A 49 29.74 15.70 12.07
N ILE A 50 30.26 14.74 11.33
CA ILE A 50 30.75 14.94 9.97
C ILE A 50 29.55 15.37 9.11
N LYS A 51 29.51 16.64 8.69
CA LYS A 51 28.64 17.07 7.59
C LYS A 51 29.29 16.56 6.30
N PRO A 52 28.64 15.69 5.51
CA PRO A 52 29.18 15.30 4.22
C PRO A 52 29.14 16.50 3.28
N THR A 53 30.32 16.93 2.81
CA THR A 53 30.50 18.02 1.82
C THR A 53 30.69 17.51 0.39
N TRP A 54 30.39 16.24 0.11
CA TRP A 54 30.43 15.72 -1.25
C TRP A 54 29.21 16.20 -2.03
N ALA A 55 29.45 17.03 -3.05
CA ALA A 55 28.51 17.25 -4.12
C ALA A 55 28.13 15.88 -4.74
N PRO A 56 26.83 15.54 -4.81
CA PRO A 56 26.42 14.23 -5.30
C PRO A 56 26.65 14.19 -6.81
N PHE A 57 27.65 13.43 -7.24
CA PHE A 57 27.63 12.88 -8.58
C PHE A 57 26.48 11.88 -8.64
N HIS A 58 25.46 12.23 -9.42
CA HIS A 58 24.46 11.31 -9.92
C HIS A 58 25.14 10.07 -10.52
N SER A 59 25.04 8.92 -9.84
CA SER A 59 24.79 7.59 -10.42
C SER A 59 25.08 6.47 -9.40
N THR A 60 24.09 5.59 -9.22
CA THR A 60 24.17 4.24 -8.59
C THR A 60 24.15 4.11 -7.06
N LEU A 61 23.35 4.92 -6.37
CA LEU A 61 22.56 4.44 -5.21
C LEU A 61 21.07 4.54 -5.56
N SER A 62 20.69 3.92 -6.67
CA SER A 62 19.30 3.46 -6.83
C SER A 62 19.13 2.21 -5.97
N VAL A 63 19.11 2.38 -4.65
CA VAL A 63 18.03 1.68 -3.95
C VAL A 63 16.80 2.25 -4.62
N GLU A 64 16.02 1.47 -5.37
CA GLU A 64 14.70 1.94 -5.80
C GLU A 64 14.07 2.54 -4.54
N GLU A 65 13.93 3.87 -4.47
CA GLU A 65 13.26 4.52 -3.37
C GLU A 65 11.81 4.05 -3.49
N LYS A 66 11.53 2.94 -2.80
CA LYS A 66 10.35 2.12 -3.04
C LYS A 66 9.31 2.56 -2.03
N LEU A 67 8.29 3.23 -2.53
CA LEU A 67 7.10 3.54 -1.75
C LEU A 67 6.53 2.23 -1.19
N MET A 68 6.42 2.16 0.14
CA MET A 68 5.84 1.01 0.81
C MET A 68 4.36 1.31 1.06
N PHE A 69 3.51 0.72 0.23
CA PHE A 69 2.07 0.77 0.38
C PHE A 69 1.58 -0.32 1.31
N SER A 70 0.60 -0.01 2.13
CA SER A 70 -0.07 -0.98 2.98
C SER A 70 -1.57 -0.73 3.03
N LEU A 71 -2.32 -1.79 3.32
CA LEU A 71 -3.75 -1.76 3.58
C LEU A 71 -4.00 -2.50 4.89
N HIS A 72 -4.56 -1.79 5.85
CA HIS A 72 -4.80 -2.26 7.20
C HIS A 72 -6.30 -2.33 7.47
N LEU A 73 -6.69 -3.36 8.21
CA LEU A 73 -8.03 -3.49 8.76
C LEU A 73 -8.03 -2.89 10.16
N MET A 74 -8.81 -1.85 10.38
CA MET A 74 -8.84 -1.06 11.61
C MET A 74 -10.03 -1.44 12.48
N ASN A 75 -9.95 -1.08 13.76
CA ASN A 75 -11.11 -1.06 14.66
C ASN A 75 -12.04 0.12 14.35
N ASP A 76 -13.25 0.08 14.91
CA ASP A 76 -14.33 1.02 14.58
C ASP A 76 -14.01 2.49 14.94
N ASP A 77 -13.09 2.70 15.89
CA ASP A 77 -12.60 4.02 16.32
C ASP A 77 -11.28 4.43 15.66
N TRP A 78 -10.76 3.64 14.69
CA TRP A 78 -9.52 3.90 13.94
C TRP A 78 -8.24 4.02 14.78
N SER A 79 -8.27 3.59 16.04
CA SER A 79 -7.16 3.75 16.97
C SER A 79 -6.06 2.70 16.78
N ALA A 80 -6.40 1.52 16.26
CA ALA A 80 -5.47 0.42 16.05
C ALA A 80 -5.93 -0.54 14.96
N GLU A 81 -4.99 -1.37 14.48
CA GLU A 81 -5.33 -2.52 13.64
C GLU A 81 -6.23 -3.49 14.43
N ARG A 82 -7.29 -3.96 13.77
CA ARG A 82 -8.21 -4.94 14.35
C ARG A 82 -7.50 -6.27 14.48
N LEU A 83 -7.62 -6.89 15.66
CA LEU A 83 -6.99 -8.18 15.95
C LEU A 83 -7.74 -9.38 15.33
N SER A 84 -9.03 -9.21 15.05
CA SER A 84 -9.89 -10.26 14.49
C SER A 84 -10.24 -9.97 13.04
N ASN A 85 -10.12 -11.00 12.20
CA ASN A 85 -10.53 -10.96 10.80
C ASN A 85 -11.95 -11.52 10.57
N GLY A 86 -12.66 -11.86 11.65
CA GLY A 86 -14.04 -12.34 11.58
C GLY A 86 -15.04 -11.19 11.52
N PHE A 87 -15.98 -11.28 10.58
CA PHE A 87 -17.06 -10.32 10.37
C PHE A 87 -18.41 -11.02 10.26
N GLN A 88 -19.46 -10.33 10.73
CA GLN A 88 -20.85 -10.70 10.48
C GLN A 88 -21.44 -9.79 9.39
N LEU A 89 -22.40 -10.32 8.63
CA LEU A 89 -23.15 -9.51 7.67
C LEU A 89 -23.89 -8.39 8.43
N GLY A 90 -23.79 -7.16 7.92
CA GLY A 90 -24.31 -5.96 8.57
C GLY A 90 -23.28 -5.19 9.40
N GLU A 91 -22.09 -5.76 9.64
CA GLU A 91 -20.94 -4.99 10.14
C GLU A 91 -20.24 -4.24 8.99
N SER A 92 -19.39 -3.26 9.32
CA SER A 92 -18.58 -2.53 8.33
C SER A 92 -17.09 -2.79 8.55
N LEU A 93 -16.38 -3.04 7.46
CA LEU A 93 -14.93 -3.16 7.41
C LEU A 93 -14.32 -1.76 7.37
N HIS A 94 -13.52 -1.43 8.37
CA HIS A 94 -12.78 -0.16 8.45
C HIS A 94 -11.40 -0.37 7.79
N LEU A 95 -11.22 0.11 6.56
CA LEU A 95 -10.00 -0.10 5.79
C LEU A 95 -9.18 1.20 5.76
N GLN A 96 -7.90 1.09 6.13
CA GLN A 96 -6.95 2.20 6.08
C GLN A 96 -5.83 1.85 5.10
N ALA A 97 -5.70 2.65 4.05
CA ALA A 97 -4.56 2.62 3.16
C ALA A 97 -3.52 3.63 3.62
N ASP A 98 -2.25 3.22 3.61
CA ASP A 98 -1.11 4.07 3.97
C ASP A 98 0.02 3.94 2.94
N VAL A 99 0.85 4.98 2.87
CA VAL A 99 2.14 4.93 2.18
C VAL A 99 3.25 5.47 3.07
N ALA A 100 4.28 4.65 3.29
CA ALA A 100 5.51 5.14 3.89
C ALA A 100 6.35 5.82 2.79
N SER A 101 6.42 7.15 2.86
CA SER A 101 7.12 8.01 1.90
C SER A 101 8.62 8.15 2.19
N GLY A 102 9.14 7.69 3.33
CA GLY A 102 10.58 7.79 3.63
C GLY A 102 11.09 9.23 3.50
N ASP A 103 12.12 9.44 2.66
CA ASP A 103 12.70 10.75 2.35
C ASP A 103 12.09 11.41 1.09
N HIS A 104 10.98 10.88 0.56
CA HIS A 104 10.31 11.49 -0.59
C HIS A 104 9.65 12.84 -0.24
N VAL A 105 9.36 13.63 -1.29
CA VAL A 105 8.52 14.82 -1.18
C VAL A 105 7.16 14.47 -0.54
N PRO A 106 6.45 15.41 0.12
CA PRO A 106 5.13 15.13 0.66
C PRO A 106 4.18 14.55 -0.40
N LEU A 107 3.55 13.42 -0.10
CA LEU A 107 2.70 12.67 -1.01
C LEU A 107 1.26 12.64 -0.51
N ARG A 108 0.31 12.68 -1.44
CA ARG A 108 -1.09 12.37 -1.19
C ARG A 108 -1.42 10.98 -1.73
N LEU A 109 -1.96 10.12 -0.87
CA LEU A 109 -2.37 8.76 -1.20
C LEU A 109 -3.77 8.72 -1.82
N PHE A 110 -3.93 7.91 -2.86
CA PHE A 110 -5.22 7.59 -3.47
C PHE A 110 -5.36 6.08 -3.64
N VAL A 111 -6.61 5.62 -3.57
CA VAL A 111 -6.99 4.26 -3.93
C VAL A 111 -7.61 4.34 -5.32
N ASP A 112 -6.92 3.80 -6.31
CA ASP A 112 -7.35 3.86 -7.72
C ASP A 112 -8.52 2.92 -7.97
N ASP A 113 -8.40 1.70 -7.46
CA ASP A 113 -9.44 0.68 -7.47
C ASP A 113 -9.23 -0.35 -6.34
N CYS A 114 -10.30 -1.05 -5.98
CA CYS A 114 -10.28 -2.20 -5.07
C CYS A 114 -11.26 -3.26 -5.58
N VAL A 115 -10.81 -4.51 -5.61
CA VAL A 115 -11.60 -5.65 -6.05
C VAL A 115 -11.57 -6.72 -4.96
N ALA A 116 -12.74 -7.27 -4.66
CA ALA A 116 -12.88 -8.43 -3.81
C ALA A 116 -12.99 -9.72 -4.63
N THR A 117 -12.36 -10.79 -4.14
CA THR A 117 -12.27 -12.10 -4.79
C THR A 117 -12.25 -13.24 -3.75
N LEU A 118 -12.42 -14.48 -4.20
CA LEU A 118 -12.29 -15.69 -3.35
C LEU A 118 -10.86 -16.21 -3.21
N SER A 119 -9.89 -15.54 -3.83
CA SER A 119 -8.47 -15.87 -3.75
C SER A 119 -7.61 -14.59 -3.85
N PRO A 120 -6.33 -14.62 -3.47
CA PRO A 120 -5.43 -13.48 -3.63
C PRO A 120 -5.23 -13.01 -5.08
N ASP A 121 -5.60 -13.83 -6.08
CA ASP A 121 -5.56 -13.44 -7.47
C ASP A 121 -6.72 -12.47 -7.78
N ARG A 122 -6.39 -11.19 -7.97
CA ARG A 122 -7.32 -10.12 -8.35
C ARG A 122 -8.09 -10.39 -9.64
N SER A 123 -7.55 -11.22 -10.54
CA SER A 123 -8.18 -11.56 -11.81
C SER A 123 -9.13 -12.76 -11.73
N SER A 124 -9.16 -13.44 -10.58
CA SER A 124 -10.01 -14.62 -10.36
C SER A 124 -11.50 -14.28 -10.37
N SER A 125 -12.32 -15.32 -10.55
CA SER A 125 -13.79 -15.23 -10.53
C SER A 125 -14.34 -16.09 -9.39
N PRO A 126 -15.42 -15.66 -8.70
CA PRO A 126 -16.14 -14.40 -8.86
C PRO A 126 -15.32 -13.20 -8.36
N ARG A 127 -15.64 -12.01 -8.88
CA ARG A 127 -15.03 -10.74 -8.47
C ARG A 127 -16.11 -9.67 -8.25
N TYR A 128 -15.88 -8.78 -7.30
CA TYR A 128 -16.77 -7.65 -7.01
C TYR A 128 -15.95 -6.37 -6.86
N ALA A 129 -16.34 -5.30 -7.56
CA ALA A 129 -15.61 -4.03 -7.54
C ALA A 129 -16.14 -3.14 -6.40
N LEU A 130 -15.26 -2.80 -5.46
CA LEU A 130 -15.58 -1.92 -4.32
C LEU A 130 -15.29 -0.46 -4.67
N ILE A 131 -14.11 -0.23 -5.24
CA ILE A 131 -13.65 1.06 -5.74
C ILE A 131 -13.25 0.83 -7.20
N ALA A 132 -13.69 1.72 -8.09
CA ALA A 132 -13.40 1.68 -9.51
C ALA A 132 -13.24 3.10 -10.07
N LEU A 133 -12.97 3.22 -11.38
CA LEU A 133 -12.97 4.51 -12.09
C LEU A 133 -12.04 5.56 -11.47
N SER A 134 -10.84 5.12 -11.05
CA SER A 134 -9.82 5.97 -10.46
C SER A 134 -10.30 6.67 -9.18
N GLY A 135 -10.80 5.89 -8.22
CA GLY A 135 -11.19 6.36 -6.88
C GLY A 135 -12.67 6.66 -6.64
N CYS A 136 -13.59 6.14 -7.45
CA CYS A 136 -15.03 6.16 -7.15
C CYS A 136 -15.39 4.92 -6.31
N LEU A 137 -15.85 5.11 -5.07
CA LEU A 137 -16.33 4.02 -4.20
C LEU A 137 -17.73 3.59 -4.65
N VAL A 138 -17.77 2.75 -5.68
CA VAL A 138 -18.99 2.31 -6.37
C VAL A 138 -19.88 1.41 -5.52
N ASP A 139 -19.32 0.70 -4.53
CA ASP A 139 -20.12 -0.10 -3.59
C ASP A 139 -21.14 0.77 -2.82
N GLY A 140 -20.74 1.98 -2.38
CA GLY A 140 -21.60 2.94 -1.68
C GLY A 140 -22.71 3.58 -2.53
N ARG A 141 -22.71 3.34 -3.86
CA ARG A 141 -23.76 3.82 -4.75
C ARG A 141 -25.04 2.97 -4.66
N SER A 142 -24.93 1.73 -4.19
CA SER A 142 -26.07 0.82 -4.00
C SER A 142 -26.94 1.26 -2.83
N ASP A 143 -28.26 1.03 -2.90
CA ASP A 143 -29.20 1.49 -1.86
C ASP A 143 -29.02 0.78 -0.51
N ASP A 144 -28.48 -0.44 -0.52
CA ASP A 144 -28.35 -1.29 0.68
C ASP A 144 -27.02 -1.11 1.44
N THR A 145 -26.11 -0.26 0.96
CA THR A 145 -24.75 -0.11 1.54
C THR A 145 -24.50 1.27 2.13
N THR A 146 -23.62 1.37 3.11
CA THR A 146 -23.20 2.62 3.75
C THR A 146 -21.72 2.92 3.54
N SER A 147 -21.09 2.17 2.64
CA SER A 147 -19.68 2.26 2.30
C SER A 147 -19.30 3.66 1.81
N THR A 148 -18.28 4.25 2.43
CA THR A 148 -17.84 5.61 2.14
C THR A 148 -16.37 5.80 2.48
N PHE A 149 -15.67 6.68 1.76
CA PHE A 149 -14.47 7.29 2.28
C PHE A 149 -14.77 8.15 3.51
N ILE A 150 -13.82 8.18 4.44
CA ILE A 150 -13.86 9.03 5.62
C ILE A 150 -13.24 10.39 5.27
N SER A 151 -13.98 11.46 5.56
CA SER A 151 -13.53 12.84 5.37
C SER A 151 -13.72 13.63 6.67
N PRO A 152 -12.74 14.47 7.08
CA PRO A 152 -11.46 14.72 6.41
C PRO A 152 -10.42 13.61 6.63
N ARG A 153 -9.35 13.61 5.84
CA ARG A 153 -8.22 12.67 6.02
C ARG A 153 -7.46 12.94 7.32
N PRO A 154 -6.90 11.92 7.97
CA PRO A 154 -5.96 12.11 9.08
C PRO A 154 -4.64 12.76 8.64
N ARG A 155 -4.09 12.30 7.50
CA ARG A 155 -2.82 12.74 6.90
C ARG A 155 -2.92 12.65 5.37
N GLN A 156 -2.03 13.30 4.63
CA GLN A 156 -2.04 13.23 3.17
C GLN A 156 -1.69 11.81 2.67
N GLU A 157 -0.82 11.13 3.40
CA GLU A 157 -0.32 9.79 3.14
C GLU A 157 -1.28 8.67 3.59
N THR A 158 -2.44 9.02 4.17
CA THR A 158 -3.42 8.07 4.72
C THR A 158 -4.79 8.29 4.07
N LEU A 159 -5.45 7.21 3.66
CA LEU A 159 -6.83 7.23 3.17
C LEU A 159 -7.66 6.15 3.88
N GLN A 160 -8.71 6.58 4.55
CA GLN A 160 -9.62 5.70 5.30
C GLN A 160 -10.95 5.57 4.56
N PHE A 161 -11.50 4.36 4.52
CA PHE A 161 -12.82 4.08 3.95
C PHE A 161 -13.48 2.88 4.61
N THR A 162 -14.80 2.87 4.62
CA THR A 162 -15.62 1.77 5.10
C THR A 162 -16.24 1.01 3.94
N VAL A 163 -16.36 -0.31 4.11
CA VAL A 163 -17.08 -1.20 3.20
C VAL A 163 -17.98 -2.11 4.04
N ASP A 164 -19.25 -2.20 3.72
CA ASP A 164 -20.15 -3.10 4.45
C ASP A 164 -19.81 -4.57 4.19
N ALA A 165 -19.87 -5.40 5.23
CA ALA A 165 -19.50 -6.80 5.17
C ALA A 165 -20.46 -7.57 4.25
N PHE A 166 -19.87 -8.30 3.30
CA PHE A 166 -20.59 -9.13 2.34
C PHE A 166 -19.90 -10.48 2.17
N LYS A 167 -20.58 -11.39 1.47
CA LYS A 167 -20.02 -12.66 1.01
C LYS A 167 -20.44 -12.96 -0.42
N PHE A 168 -19.65 -13.78 -1.11
CA PHE A 168 -20.04 -14.27 -2.42
C PHE A 168 -21.14 -15.33 -2.28
N ALA A 169 -22.18 -15.23 -3.12
CA ALA A 169 -23.23 -16.24 -3.17
C ALA A 169 -22.68 -17.58 -3.67
N GLY A 170 -23.12 -18.68 -3.05
CA GLY A 170 -22.71 -20.04 -3.43
C GLY A 170 -21.29 -20.43 -2.98
N ASP A 171 -20.65 -19.65 -2.11
CA ASP A 171 -19.38 -20.01 -1.48
C ASP A 171 -19.55 -20.17 0.05
N ASP A 172 -19.21 -21.37 0.55
CA ASP A 172 -19.33 -21.72 1.97
C ASP A 172 -18.04 -21.51 2.76
N ARG A 173 -16.95 -21.04 2.12
CA ARG A 173 -15.67 -20.79 2.80
C ARG A 173 -15.73 -19.54 3.67
N ASN A 174 -16.72 -18.66 3.45
CA ASN A 174 -16.94 -17.42 4.18
C ASN A 174 -15.67 -16.55 4.28
N LEU A 175 -14.90 -16.51 3.19
CA LEU A 175 -13.64 -15.78 3.10
C LEU A 175 -13.64 -14.93 1.84
N ILE A 176 -13.17 -13.70 1.98
CA ILE A 176 -12.92 -12.79 0.86
C ILE A 176 -11.48 -12.26 0.95
N TYR A 177 -10.92 -11.96 -0.21
CA TYR A 177 -9.67 -11.22 -0.34
C TYR A 177 -9.99 -9.88 -0.98
N ILE A 178 -9.44 -8.79 -0.45
CA ILE A 178 -9.55 -7.46 -1.03
C ILE A 178 -8.18 -7.07 -1.55
N THR A 179 -8.08 -6.80 -2.86
CA THR A 179 -6.86 -6.32 -3.49
C THR A 179 -7.10 -4.93 -4.04
N CYS A 180 -6.26 -3.99 -3.65
CA CYS A 180 -6.37 -2.59 -4.05
C CYS A 180 -5.15 -2.14 -4.85
N HIS A 181 -5.38 -1.27 -5.83
CA HIS A 181 -4.32 -0.53 -6.52
C HIS A 181 -4.17 0.85 -5.85
N LEU A 182 -3.05 1.05 -5.17
CA LEU A 182 -2.72 2.28 -4.47
C LEU A 182 -1.77 3.13 -5.30
N LYS A 183 -1.95 4.45 -5.28
CA LYS A 183 -1.11 5.40 -6.01
C LYS A 183 -0.94 6.71 -5.24
N VAL A 184 0.02 7.52 -5.65
CA VAL A 184 0.32 8.80 -5.02
C VAL A 184 0.41 9.95 -6.03
N SER A 185 0.16 11.15 -5.56
CA SER A 185 0.58 12.40 -6.22
C SER A 185 1.38 13.27 -5.24
N PRO A 186 2.11 14.29 -5.70
CA PRO A 186 2.57 15.37 -4.82
C PRO A 186 1.40 15.94 -4.00
N ALA A 187 1.64 16.24 -2.72
CA ALA A 187 0.59 16.70 -1.82
C ALA A 187 0.06 18.10 -2.17
N ASP A 188 0.85 18.93 -2.83
CA ASP A 188 0.45 20.27 -3.29
C ASP A 188 -0.35 20.25 -4.61
N GLN A 189 -0.29 19.14 -5.36
CA GLN A 189 -1.09 18.97 -6.56
C GLN A 189 -2.57 18.88 -6.21
N ALA A 190 -3.41 19.70 -6.85
CA ALA A 190 -4.86 19.64 -6.67
C ALA A 190 -5.44 18.29 -7.16
N PRO A 191 -6.41 17.70 -6.43
CA PRO A 191 -7.16 16.54 -6.89
C PRO A 191 -7.80 16.79 -8.25
N ASN A 192 -7.90 15.74 -9.07
CA ASN A 192 -8.43 15.81 -10.42
C ASN A 192 -9.19 14.52 -10.79
N PRO A 193 -9.85 14.45 -11.96
CA PRO A 193 -10.62 13.26 -12.34
C PRO A 193 -9.82 11.93 -12.37
N LEU A 194 -8.48 11.98 -12.46
CA LEU A 194 -7.62 10.80 -12.34
C LEU A 194 -7.20 10.53 -10.89
N ASN A 195 -6.96 11.55 -10.08
CA ASN A 195 -6.49 11.43 -8.69
C ASN A 195 -7.52 12.02 -7.73
N LYS A 196 -8.47 11.18 -7.30
CA LYS A 196 -9.60 11.54 -6.43
C LYS A 196 -9.98 10.38 -5.51
N ALA A 197 -10.78 10.68 -4.50
CA ALA A 197 -11.47 9.70 -3.66
C ALA A 197 -12.90 10.20 -3.49
N CYS A 198 -13.86 9.54 -4.13
CA CYS A 198 -15.25 9.98 -4.24
C CYS A 198 -16.19 8.97 -3.59
N SER A 199 -17.08 9.47 -2.74
CA SER A 199 -18.20 8.71 -2.15
C SER A 199 -19.51 9.20 -2.73
N PHE A 200 -20.48 8.30 -2.90
CA PHE A 200 -21.84 8.69 -3.22
C PHE A 200 -22.60 9.08 -1.94
N ASN A 201 -23.09 10.32 -1.89
CA ASN A 201 -23.93 10.77 -0.78
C ASN A 201 -25.40 10.55 -1.15
N LYS A 202 -26.05 9.61 -0.45
CA LYS A 202 -27.45 9.26 -0.68
C LYS A 202 -28.45 10.37 -0.33
N ALA A 203 -28.12 11.23 0.65
CA ALA A 203 -29.00 12.32 1.06
C ALA A 203 -29.09 13.42 -0.01
N SER A 204 -27.99 13.68 -0.71
CA SER A 204 -27.94 14.65 -1.80
C SER A 204 -28.07 14.03 -3.20
N SER A 205 -28.03 12.69 -3.30
CA SER A 205 -27.95 11.93 -4.56
C SER A 205 -26.82 12.39 -5.47
N LEU A 206 -25.68 12.77 -4.86
CA LEU A 206 -24.52 13.31 -5.57
C LEU A 206 -23.23 12.65 -5.09
N TRP A 207 -22.27 12.51 -6.00
CA TRP A 207 -20.91 12.16 -5.63
C TRP A 207 -20.19 13.34 -4.99
N ALA A 208 -19.47 13.07 -3.90
CA ALA A 208 -18.68 14.05 -3.17
C ALA A 208 -17.23 13.55 -3.00
N PRO A 209 -16.23 14.38 -3.28
CA PRO A 209 -14.84 14.02 -3.02
C PRO A 209 -14.48 14.17 -1.55
N VAL A 210 -13.47 13.43 -1.08
CA VAL A 210 -12.84 13.65 0.22
C VAL A 210 -12.20 15.04 0.27
N GLU A 211 -11.51 15.45 -0.80
CA GLU A 211 -10.99 16.81 -1.01
C GLU A 211 -11.01 17.23 -2.49
N GLY A 212 -10.97 18.53 -2.74
CA GLY A 212 -11.05 19.10 -4.09
C GLY A 212 -12.46 19.60 -4.42
N THR A 213 -12.67 19.94 -5.70
CA THR A 213 -13.94 20.46 -6.18
C THR A 213 -14.91 19.33 -6.54
N GLY A 214 -16.21 19.52 -6.34
CA GLY A 214 -17.20 18.44 -6.53
C GLY A 214 -17.30 17.90 -7.96
N ASP A 215 -16.94 18.72 -8.96
CA ASP A 215 -16.99 18.36 -10.38
C ASP A 215 -16.03 17.22 -10.75
N ILE A 216 -14.94 17.02 -10.00
CA ILE A 216 -13.99 15.92 -10.26
C ILE A 216 -14.63 14.53 -10.12
N CYS A 217 -15.72 14.41 -9.36
CA CYS A 217 -16.45 13.17 -9.17
C CYS A 217 -17.60 12.96 -10.16
N SER A 218 -17.87 13.92 -11.05
CA SER A 218 -19.01 13.83 -11.99
C SER A 218 -18.90 12.62 -12.93
N CYS A 219 -17.67 12.20 -13.24
CA CYS A 219 -17.41 11.02 -14.07
C CYS A 219 -17.75 9.69 -13.39
N CYS A 220 -17.90 9.67 -12.06
CA CYS A 220 -18.30 8.46 -11.32
C CYS A 220 -19.75 8.06 -11.67
N GLU A 221 -20.66 9.04 -11.85
CA GLU A 221 -22.04 8.75 -12.22
C GLU A 221 -22.18 8.31 -13.69
N THR A 222 -21.36 8.87 -14.58
CA THR A 222 -21.38 8.49 -16.01
C THR A 222 -20.66 7.16 -16.29
N GLY A 223 -19.94 6.62 -15.30
CA GLY A 223 -19.14 5.40 -15.48
C GLY A 223 -17.91 5.59 -16.38
N SER A 224 -17.53 6.83 -16.69
CA SER A 224 -16.50 7.16 -17.69
C SER A 224 -15.53 8.21 -17.16
N CYS A 225 -14.67 7.82 -16.23
CA CYS A 225 -13.54 8.64 -15.81
C CYS A 225 -12.35 8.49 -16.77
N PRO A 226 -11.52 9.53 -16.95
CA PRO A 226 -10.33 9.45 -17.79
C PRO A 226 -9.41 8.31 -17.33
N LEU A 227 -8.94 7.51 -18.28
CA LEU A 227 -7.88 6.54 -18.08
C LEU A 227 -6.53 7.20 -18.41
N TYR A 228 -5.44 6.71 -17.81
CA TYR A 228 -4.09 7.08 -18.25
C TYR A 228 -3.97 6.77 -19.76
N GLY A 229 -3.57 7.78 -20.54
CA GLY A 229 -3.21 7.62 -21.96
C GLY A 229 -1.84 7.00 -22.12
#